data_AF-A0A9D6HDD4-F1
#
_entry.id   AF-A0A9D6HDD4-F1
#
_cell.length_a   1.000
_cell.length_b   1.000
_cell.length_c   1.000
_cell.angle_alpha   90.00
_cell.angle_beta   90.00
_cell.angle_gamma   90.00
#
_symmetry.space_group_name_H-M   'P 1'
#
loop_
_entity.id
_entity.type
_entity.pdbx_description
1 polymer ?
#
loop_
_entity_poly.entity_id
_entity_poly.type
_entity_poly.pdbx_seq_one_letter_code
_entity_poly.pdbx_strand_id
1 'polypeptide(L)'
;GVVLATARRLAVPVRSQDASARARARSAGLRTPDHFFGESGPAAYWTLARTLGHLRALPSGVSEFMSHPATFDAGLAGSRYARQRETELVGLGTPAARAAAEALGITLCDFTAL
;
A
#
# COMPACT_ATOMS: atom_id res chain seq x y z
N GLY A 1 -14.16 -7.51 15.68
CA GLY A 1 -13.09 -6.65 16.21
C GLY A 1 -13.44 -5.20 15.99
N VAL A 2 -12.92 -4.29 16.81
CA VAL A 2 -13.28 -2.86 16.82
C VAL A 2 -13.16 -2.20 15.44
N VAL A 3 -12.11 -2.52 14.67
CA VAL A 3 -11.90 -1.97 13.32
C VAL A 3 -13.04 -2.34 12.37
N LEU A 4 -13.42 -3.62 12.28
CA LEU A 4 -14.48 -4.08 11.37
C LEU A 4 -15.85 -3.54 11.78
N ALA A 5 -16.14 -3.47 13.08
CA ALA A 5 -17.39 -2.89 13.57
C ALA A 5 -17.50 -1.40 13.22
N THR A 6 -16.42 -0.64 13.41
CA THR A 6 -16.34 0.78 13.02
C THR A 6 -16.45 0.95 11.52
N ALA A 7 -15.74 0.15 10.72
CA ALA A 7 -15.82 0.21 9.26
C ALA A 7 -17.23 -0.05 8.73
N ARG A 8 -17.95 -1.03 9.30
CA ARG A 8 -19.37 -1.29 8.96
C ARG A 8 -20.26 -0.10 9.30
N ARG A 9 -20.11 0.46 10.50
CA ARG A 9 -20.89 1.62 10.94
C ARG A 9 -20.67 2.85 10.05
N LEU A 10 -19.45 3.05 9.59
CA LEU A 10 -19.07 4.18 8.73
C LEU A 10 -19.26 3.90 7.24
N ALA A 11 -19.64 2.68 6.85
CA ALA A 11 -19.74 2.24 5.45
C ALA A 11 -18.45 2.47 4.64
N VAL A 12 -17.29 2.25 5.26
CA VAL A 12 -15.98 2.42 4.61
C VAL A 12 -15.30 1.07 4.35
N PRO A 13 -14.54 0.94 3.24
CA PRO A 13 -13.68 -0.21 3.02
C PRO A 13 -12.58 -0.30 4.08
N VAL A 14 -11.98 -1.48 4.21
CA VAL A 14 -10.93 -1.75 5.20
C VAL A 14 -9.73 -2.40 4.54
N ARG A 15 -8.51 -1.96 4.90
CA ARG A 15 -7.26 -2.63 4.53
C ARG A 15 -7.24 -4.07 5.06
N SER A 16 -6.64 -4.99 4.30
CA SER A 16 -6.36 -6.35 4.74
C SER A 16 -4.90 -6.75 4.51
N GLN A 17 -4.08 -6.61 5.55
CA GLN A 17 -2.63 -6.86 5.49
C GLN A 17 -2.26 -8.32 5.18
N ASP A 18 -3.16 -9.26 5.45
CA ASP A 18 -2.93 -10.70 5.29
C ASP A 18 -4.23 -11.42 4.90
N ALA A 19 -4.12 -12.71 4.56
CA ALA A 19 -5.24 -13.53 4.12
C ALA A 19 -6.34 -13.68 5.19
N SER A 20 -5.97 -13.74 6.48
CA SER A 20 -6.91 -13.87 7.58
C SER A 20 -7.70 -12.57 7.80
N ALA A 21 -7.02 -11.43 7.76
CA ALA A 21 -7.65 -10.11 7.80
C ALA A 21 -8.63 -9.92 6.64
N ARG A 22 -8.25 -10.33 5.43
CA ARG A 22 -9.09 -10.24 4.23
C ARG A 22 -10.33 -11.13 4.34
N ALA A 23 -10.16 -12.37 4.77
CA ALA A 23 -11.28 -13.29 5.00
C ALA A 23 -12.26 -12.71 6.02
N ARG A 24 -11.77 -12.20 7.16
CA ARG A 24 -12.63 -11.58 8.19
C ARG A 24 -13.37 -10.34 7.68
N ALA A 25 -12.72 -9.49 6.88
CA ALA A 25 -13.37 -8.33 6.27
C ALA A 25 -14.49 -8.75 5.31
N ARG A 26 -14.22 -9.70 4.41
CA ARG A 26 -15.20 -10.22 3.45
C ARG A 26 -16.37 -10.93 4.13
N SER A 27 -16.11 -11.78 5.12
CA SER A 27 -17.17 -12.42 5.91
C SER A 27 -18.02 -11.39 6.69
N ALA A 28 -17.46 -10.22 6.98
CA ALA A 28 -18.18 -9.10 7.54
C ALA A 28 -18.87 -8.20 6.49
N GLY A 29 -18.92 -8.61 5.21
CA GLY A 29 -19.53 -7.84 4.13
C GLY A 29 -18.84 -6.51 3.82
N LEU A 30 -17.57 -6.34 4.22
CA LEU A 30 -16.80 -5.13 3.96
C LEU A 30 -15.97 -5.29 2.68
N ARG A 31 -15.90 -4.19 1.91
CA ARG A 31 -14.99 -4.03 0.77
C ARG A 31 -13.55 -3.94 1.27
N THR A 32 -12.60 -4.59 0.58
CA THR A 32 -11.19 -4.69 0.98
C THR A 32 -10.33 -5.07 -0.23
N PRO A 33 -9.06 -4.64 -0.33
CA PRO A 33 -8.15 -5.07 -1.40
C PRO A 33 -8.04 -6.59 -1.51
N ASP A 34 -7.72 -7.07 -2.72
CA ASP A 34 -7.42 -8.48 -2.98
C ASP A 34 -6.03 -8.84 -2.48
N HIS A 35 -5.07 -7.92 -2.65
CA HIS A 35 -3.66 -8.13 -2.35
C HIS A 35 -3.08 -6.94 -1.59
N PHE A 36 -2.07 -7.22 -0.77
CA PHE A 36 -1.40 -6.22 0.05
C PHE A 36 0.11 -6.44 -0.05
N PHE A 37 0.83 -5.36 -0.31
CA PHE A 37 2.30 -5.35 -0.38
C PHE A 37 2.82 -4.17 0.44
N GLY A 38 3.94 -4.37 1.14
CA GLY A 38 4.55 -3.32 1.96
C GLY A 38 4.95 -3.82 3.33
N GLU A 39 6.10 -3.34 3.81
CA GLU A 39 6.65 -3.66 5.11
C GLU A 39 7.41 -2.44 5.66
N SER A 40 7.77 -2.46 6.93
CA SER A 40 8.63 -1.45 7.56
C SER A 40 9.78 -2.11 8.34
N GLY A 41 10.58 -2.89 7.60
CA GLY A 41 11.76 -3.58 8.12
C GLY A 41 12.97 -2.65 8.36
N PRO A 42 14.18 -3.20 8.53
CA PRO A 42 15.38 -2.39 8.74
C PRO A 42 15.79 -1.58 7.50
N ALA A 43 15.44 -2.05 6.30
CA ALA A 43 15.70 -1.37 5.03
C ALA A 43 14.41 -0.84 4.42
N ALA A 44 14.54 0.16 3.54
CA ALA A 44 13.41 0.65 2.75
C ALA A 44 12.81 -0.49 1.93
N TYR A 45 11.50 -0.70 2.08
CA TYR A 45 10.78 -1.72 1.35
C TYR A 45 10.70 -1.33 -0.12
N TRP A 46 10.23 -0.11 -0.40
CA TRP A 46 10.09 0.38 -1.77
C TRP A 46 11.36 1.08 -2.26
N THR A 47 12.14 0.37 -3.06
CA THR A 47 13.08 0.98 -4.01
C THR A 47 12.43 1.04 -5.39
N LEU A 48 12.93 1.89 -6.31
CA LEU A 48 12.40 1.93 -7.67
C LEU A 48 12.45 0.54 -8.34
N ALA A 49 13.55 -0.18 -8.17
CA ALA A 49 13.69 -1.54 -8.71
C ALA A 49 12.63 -2.49 -8.16
N ARG A 50 12.35 -2.44 -6.84
CA ARG A 50 11.30 -3.28 -6.23
C ARG A 50 9.90 -2.88 -6.73
N THR A 51 9.60 -1.59 -6.78
CA THR A 51 8.33 -1.08 -7.32
C THR A 51 8.09 -1.59 -8.73
N LEU A 52 9.05 -1.44 -9.63
CA LEU A 52 8.94 -1.92 -11.01
C LEU A 52 8.79 -3.45 -11.09
N GLY A 53 9.46 -4.20 -10.20
CA GLY A 53 9.29 -5.65 -10.08
C GLY A 53 7.86 -6.03 -9.70
N HIS A 54 7.29 -5.40 -8.68
CA HIS A 54 5.92 -5.67 -8.25
C HIS A 54 4.89 -5.27 -9.32
N LEU A 55 5.03 -4.10 -9.96
CA LEU A 55 4.09 -3.65 -10.99
C LEU A 55 3.98 -4.69 -12.13
N ARG A 56 5.10 -5.27 -12.56
CA ARG A 56 5.11 -6.31 -13.61
C ARG A 56 4.51 -7.65 -13.19
N ALA A 57 4.47 -7.91 -11.89
CA ALA A 57 4.04 -9.18 -11.31
C ALA A 57 2.70 -9.05 -10.55
N LEU A 58 1.95 -7.96 -10.76
CA LEU A 58 0.70 -7.77 -10.05
C LEU A 58 -0.30 -8.89 -10.41
N PRO A 59 -0.89 -9.54 -9.39
CA PRO A 59 -2.03 -10.41 -9.61
C PRO A 59 -3.26 -9.60 -10.04
N SER A 60 -4.26 -10.29 -10.61
CA SER A 60 -5.54 -9.68 -10.94
C SER A 60 -6.29 -9.19 -9.69
N GLY A 61 -7.11 -8.17 -9.88
CA GLY A 61 -7.86 -7.52 -8.81
C GLY A 61 -7.18 -6.24 -8.29
N VAL A 62 -7.53 -5.83 -7.08
CA VAL A 62 -7.02 -4.60 -6.47
C VAL A 62 -5.86 -4.91 -5.52
N SER A 63 -4.71 -4.32 -5.82
CA SER A 63 -3.50 -4.43 -5.00
C SER A 63 -3.24 -3.13 -4.25
N GLU A 64 -3.07 -3.22 -2.92
CA GLU A 64 -2.67 -2.09 -2.09
C GLU A 64 -1.16 -2.10 -1.84
N PHE A 65 -0.47 -1.00 -2.16
CA PHE A 65 0.93 -0.77 -1.81
C PHE A 65 0.99 0.12 -0.57
N MET A 66 1.21 -0.48 0.60
CA MET A 66 1.48 0.26 1.81
C MET A 66 2.92 0.80 1.77
N SER A 67 3.05 2.10 1.95
CA SER A 67 4.32 2.82 1.85
C SER A 67 4.37 3.97 2.85
N HIS A 68 5.56 4.54 2.99
CA HIS A 68 5.89 5.59 3.94
C HIS A 68 6.72 6.71 3.26
N PRO A 69 6.37 7.22 2.07
CA PRO A 69 7.17 8.23 1.39
C PRO A 69 7.19 9.54 2.20
N ALA A 70 8.38 10.06 2.47
CA ALA A 70 8.57 11.36 3.12
C ALA A 70 10.02 11.82 2.96
N THR A 71 10.23 13.15 3.00
CA THR A 71 11.55 13.73 3.24
C THR A 71 11.89 13.64 4.73
N PHE A 72 13.13 13.33 5.08
CA PHE A 72 13.51 13.30 6.49
C PHE A 72 13.54 14.70 7.09
N ASP A 73 12.89 14.88 8.23
CA ASP A 73 12.93 16.09 9.04
C ASP A 73 13.02 15.78 10.54
N ALA A 74 13.11 16.82 11.36
CA ALA A 74 13.16 16.69 12.82
C ALA A 74 11.90 16.04 13.41
N GLY A 75 10.73 16.20 12.76
CA GLY A 75 9.48 15.56 13.18
C GLY A 75 9.51 14.04 13.01
N LEU A 76 10.29 13.53 12.06
CA LEU A 76 10.48 12.11 11.82
C LEU A 76 11.60 11.48 12.64
N ALA A 77 12.40 12.25 13.38
CA ALA A 77 13.58 11.73 14.09
C ALA A 77 13.28 10.60 15.09
N GLY A 78 12.06 10.55 15.66
CA GLY A 78 11.62 9.49 16.58
C GLY A 78 11.17 8.19 15.89
N SER A 79 11.00 8.19 14.56
CA SER A 79 10.58 7.01 13.80
C SER A 79 11.78 6.09 13.53
N ARG A 80 11.64 4.81 13.87
CA ARG A 80 12.63 3.76 13.51
C ARG A 80 12.79 3.56 12.00
N TYR A 81 11.84 4.07 11.22
CA TYR A 81 11.78 3.93 9.78
C TYR A 81 11.90 5.30 9.07
N ALA A 82 12.51 6.31 9.71
CA ALA A 82 12.53 7.69 9.22
C ALA A 82 13.36 7.87 7.94
N ARG A 83 14.57 7.30 7.91
CA ARG A 83 15.51 7.48 6.79
C ARG A 83 15.09 6.71 5.54
N GLN A 84 14.43 5.57 5.75
CA GLN A 84 13.92 4.70 4.69
C GLN A 84 12.86 5.40 3.83
N ARG A 85 12.12 6.36 4.42
CA ARG A 85 11.04 7.11 3.75
C ARG A 85 11.49 7.89 2.52
N GLU A 86 12.71 8.38 2.52
CA GLU A 86 13.28 9.13 1.37
C GLU A 86 13.53 8.19 0.19
N THR A 87 13.97 6.97 0.47
CA THR A 87 14.11 5.93 -0.57
C THR A 87 12.75 5.54 -1.13
N GLU A 88 11.72 5.39 -0.28
CA GLU A 88 10.36 5.09 -0.75
C GLU A 88 9.75 6.24 -1.55
N LEU A 89 10.04 7.49 -1.17
CA LEU A 89 9.63 8.68 -1.92
C LEU A 89 10.17 8.64 -3.35
N VAL A 90 11.43 8.29 -3.55
CA VAL A 90 12.02 8.09 -4.89
C VAL A 90 11.47 6.84 -5.57
N GLY A 91 11.32 5.74 -4.83
CA GLY A 91 10.93 4.44 -5.36
C GLY A 91 9.50 4.38 -5.90
N LEU A 92 8.60 5.24 -5.40
CA LEU A 92 7.19 5.30 -5.80
C LEU A 92 6.80 6.63 -6.45
N GLY A 93 7.43 7.74 -6.05
CA GLY A 93 7.00 9.10 -6.40
C GLY A 93 7.61 9.65 -7.68
N THR A 94 8.46 8.91 -8.39
CA THR A 94 9.11 9.38 -9.62
C THR A 94 8.25 9.15 -10.87
N PRO A 95 8.43 9.96 -11.94
CA PRO A 95 7.76 9.73 -13.22
C PRO A 95 7.97 8.33 -13.79
N ALA A 96 9.12 7.71 -13.51
CA ALA A 96 9.43 6.35 -13.95
C ALA A 96 8.46 5.30 -13.38
N ALA A 97 8.10 5.39 -12.09
CA ALA A 97 7.15 4.47 -11.48
C ALA A 97 5.74 4.65 -12.06
N ARG A 98 5.30 5.90 -12.27
CA ARG A 98 4.01 6.21 -12.88
C ARG A 98 3.92 5.73 -14.33
N ALA A 99 4.94 6.02 -15.14
CA ALA A 99 4.99 5.58 -16.54
C ALA A 99 4.99 4.05 -16.67
N ALA A 100 5.64 3.34 -15.75
CA ALA A 100 5.60 1.88 -15.72
C ALA A 100 4.19 1.34 -15.42
N ALA A 101 3.47 1.94 -14.47
CA ALA A 101 2.09 1.55 -14.19
C ALA A 101 1.20 1.76 -15.41
N GLU A 102 1.31 2.91 -16.07
CA GLU A 102 0.55 3.24 -17.27
C GLU A 102 0.87 2.28 -18.43
N ALA A 103 2.15 2.02 -18.71
CA ALA A 103 2.58 1.11 -19.77
C ALA A 103 2.12 -0.34 -19.56
N LEU A 104 1.88 -0.74 -18.31
CA LEU A 104 1.34 -2.05 -17.93
C LEU A 104 -0.19 -2.10 -17.90
N GLY A 105 -0.88 -1.00 -18.23
CA GLY A 105 -2.34 -0.91 -18.17
C GLY A 105 -2.89 -0.93 -16.74
N ILE A 106 -2.08 -0.55 -15.74
CA ILE A 106 -2.49 -0.52 -14.34
C ILE A 106 -3.19 0.81 -14.04
N THR A 107 -4.44 0.73 -13.61
CA THR A 107 -5.17 1.91 -13.12
C THR A 107 -4.80 2.19 -11.67
N LEU A 108 -4.16 3.33 -11.42
CA LEU A 108 -3.99 3.83 -10.05
C LEU A 108 -5.35 4.26 -9.50
N CYS A 109 -5.68 3.77 -8.32
CA CYS A 109 -6.95 4.03 -7.66
C CYS A 109 -6.76 4.27 -6.15
N ASP A 110 -7.84 4.69 -5.49
CA ASP A 110 -7.92 4.79 -4.05
C ASP A 110 -9.03 3.86 -3.51
N PHE A 111 -9.30 3.95 -2.21
CA PHE A 111 -10.30 3.11 -1.56
C PHE A 111 -11.74 3.30 -2.07
N THR A 112 -12.05 4.35 -2.83
CA THR A 112 -13.38 4.52 -3.44
C THR A 112 -13.66 3.50 -4.54
N ALA A 113 -12.62 2.95 -5.18
CA ALA A 113 -12.72 1.93 -6.22
C ALA A 113 -13.05 0.53 -5.68
N LEU A 114 -12.81 0.29 -4.39
CA LEU A 114 -13.03 -1.00 -3.71
C LEU A 114 -14.43 -1.18 -3.28
#